data_AF-A0A1D2X9L9-F1
#
_entry.id   AF-A0A1D2X9L9-F1
#
_cell.length_a   1.000
_cell.length_b   1.000
_cell.length_c   1.000
_cell.angle_alpha   90.00
_cell.angle_beta   90.00
_cell.angle_gamma   90.00
#
_symmetry.space_group_name_H-M   'P 1'
#
loop_
_entity.id
_entity.type
_entity.pdbx_description
1 polymer ?
#
loop_
_entity_poly.entity_id
_entity_poly.type
_entity_poly.pdbx_seq_one_letter_code
_entity_poly.pdbx_strand_id
1 'polypeptide(L)' 'MGFGGISIWQLVIILLIVVMLFGTKKLKTLGSDLGGAVKGFKNAMSDEEAAKKQASGKEIPHDKA' A
#
# COMPACT_ATOMS: atom_id res chain seq x y z
N MET A 1 0.19 -7.00 -28.71
CA MET A 1 -0.15 -5.61 -28.33
C MET A 1 -0.60 -5.58 -26.86
N GLY A 2 0.28 -5.97 -25.94
CA GLY A 2 0.01 -5.88 -24.50
C GLY A 2 0.57 -4.59 -23.92
N PHE A 3 0.12 -4.23 -22.73
CA PHE A 3 0.49 -3.05 -21.93
C PHE A 3 1.99 -2.81 -21.68
N GLY A 4 2.90 -3.60 -22.26
CA GLY A 4 4.36 -3.45 -22.15
C GLY A 4 4.95 -2.23 -22.87
N GLY A 5 4.13 -1.41 -23.52
CA GLY A 5 4.52 -0.11 -24.10
C GLY A 5 4.13 1.10 -23.26
N ILE A 6 3.42 0.92 -22.14
CA ILE A 6 3.12 2.02 -21.22
C ILE A 6 4.37 2.24 -20.37
N SER A 7 5.25 3.09 -20.87
CA SER A 7 6.40 3.56 -20.12
C SER A 7 5.92 4.32 -18.87
N ILE A 8 6.61 4.10 -17.76
CA ILE A 8 6.38 4.84 -16.50
C ILE A 8 6.36 6.36 -16.76
N TRP A 9 7.16 6.83 -17.73
CA TRP A 9 7.18 8.22 -18.18
C TRP A 9 5.85 8.73 -18.74
N GLN A 10 5.08 7.90 -19.45
CA GLN A 10 3.76 8.28 -19.97
C GLN A 10 2.74 8.36 -18.84
N LEU A 11 2.81 7.46 -17.86
CA LEU A 11 1.92 7.50 -16.68
C LEU A 11 2.13 8.79 -15.88
N VAL A 12 3.37 9.24 -15.71
CA VAL A 12 3.68 10.51 -15.01
C VAL A 12 3.08 11.71 -15.74
N ILE A 13 3.19 11.74 -17.08
CA ILE A 13 2.60 12.82 -17.90
C ILE A 13 1.07 12.83 -17.79
N ILE A 14 0.43 11.66 -17.87
CA ILE A 14 -1.02 11.53 -17.71
C ILE A 14 -1.45 11.96 -16.31
N LEU A 15 -0.72 11.55 -15.27
CA LEU A 15 -0.96 11.95 -13.88
C LEU A 15 -0.91 13.48 -13.74
N LEU A 16 0.09 14.13 -14.35
CA LEU A 16 0.26 15.58 -14.33
C LEU A 16 -0.97 16.30 -14.94
N ILE A 17 -1.45 15.81 -16.08
CA ILE A 17 -2.65 16.35 -16.73
C ILE A 17 -3.88 16.18 -15.83
N VAL A 18 -4.08 14.98 -15.25
CA VAL A 18 -5.20 14.73 -14.33
C VAL A 18 -5.14 15.67 -13.12
N VAL A 19 -3.93 15.89 -12.56
CA VAL A 19 -3.72 16.83 -11.44
C VAL A 19 -4.03 18.27 -11.83
N MET A 20 -3.68 18.71 -13.04
CA MET A 20 -4.01 20.04 -13.54
C MET A 20 -5.52 20.22 -13.77
N LEU A 21 -6.21 19.21 -14.30
CA LEU A 21 -7.65 19.27 -14.57
C LEU A 21 -8.49 19.26 -13.29
N PHE A 22 -8.18 18.37 -12.36
CA PHE A 22 -8.93 18.24 -11.09
C PHE A 22 -8.47 19.25 -10.04
N GLY A 23 -7.24 19.77 -10.17
CA GLY A 23 -6.58 20.60 -9.18
C GLY A 23 -6.11 19.81 -7.96
N THR A 24 -5.01 20.25 -7.35
CA THR A 24 -4.41 19.60 -6.18
C THR A 24 -5.31 19.61 -4.95
N LYS A 25 -6.21 20.60 -4.82
CA LYS A 25 -7.15 20.69 -3.68
C LYS A 25 -8.13 19.51 -3.64
N LYS A 26 -8.77 19.18 -4.77
CA LYS A 26 -9.73 18.06 -4.86
C LYS A 26 -9.04 16.72 -4.68
N LEU A 27 -7.87 16.55 -5.31
CA LEU A 27 -7.05 15.33 -5.16
C LEU A 27 -6.53 15.15 -3.73
N LYS A 28 -6.19 16.23 -3.02
CA LYS A 28 -5.76 16.14 -1.63
C LYS A 28 -6.90 15.68 -0.71
N THR A 29 -8.10 16.24 -0.86
CA THR A 29 -9.24 15.85 -0.01
C THR A 29 -9.62 14.39 -0.25
N LEU A 30 -9.87 14.01 -1.51
CA LEU A 30 -10.20 12.63 -1.88
C LEU A 30 -9.07 11.66 -1.57
N GLY A 31 -7.82 12.07 -1.80
CA GLY A 31 -6.64 11.26 -1.49
C GLY A 31 -6.42 11.08 0.02
N SER A 32 -6.79 12.05 0.85
CA SER A 32 -6.71 11.93 2.31
C SER A 32 -7.78 10.97 2.84
N ASP A 33 -8.99 11.04 2.30
CA ASP A 33 -10.10 10.16 2.70
C ASP A 33 -9.82 8.70 2.29
N LEU A 34 -9.42 8.48 1.03
CA LEU A 34 -9.05 7.15 0.52
C LEU A 34 -7.74 6.65 1.16
N GLY A 35 -6.76 7.53 1.32
CA GLY A 35 -5.47 7.19 1.93
C GLY A 35 -5.60 6.82 3.41
N GLY A 36 -6.48 7.48 4.14
CA GLY A 36 -6.81 7.14 5.53
C GLY A 36 -7.40 5.74 5.66
N ALA A 37 -8.37 5.40 4.80
CA ALA A 37 -8.99 4.07 4.77
C ALA A 37 -7.96 2.96 4.44
N VAL A 38 -7.14 3.17 3.41
CA VAL A 38 -6.10 2.19 3.02
C VAL A 38 -5.01 2.07 4.08
N LYS A 39 -4.64 3.15 4.78
CA LYS A 39 -3.67 3.11 5.89
C LYS A 39 -4.19 2.28 7.07
N GLY A 40 -5.46 2.45 7.45
CA GLY A 40 -6.09 1.63 8.48
C GLY A 40 -6.11 0.14 8.12
N PHE A 41 -6.46 -0.16 6.86
CA PHE A 41 -6.44 -1.53 6.35
C PHE A 41 -5.03 -2.16 6.38
N LYS A 42 -4.00 -1.43 5.90
CA LYS A 42 -2.62 -1.93 5.92
C LYS A 42 -2.10 -2.17 7.34
N ASN A 43 -2.45 -1.28 8.27
CA ASN A 43 -2.06 -1.42 9.67
C ASN A 43 -2.69 -2.67 10.30
N ALA A 44 -4.00 -2.87 10.15
CA ALA A 44 -4.69 -4.06 10.67
C ALA A 44 -4.10 -5.36 10.10
N MET A 45 -3.81 -5.37 8.80
CA MET A 45 -3.23 -6.53 8.12
C MET A 45 -1.78 -6.81 8.56
N SER A 46 -1.00 -5.75 8.82
CA SER A 46 0.37 -5.89 9.37
C SER A 46 0.36 -6.36 10.82
N ASP A 47 -0.60 -5.90 11.63
CA ASP A 47 -0.79 -6.35 13.01
C ASP A 47 -1.16 -7.84 13.07
N GLU A 48 -2.03 -8.28 12.16
CA GLU A 48 -2.41 -9.69 12.01
C GLU A 48 -1.23 -10.56 11.54
N GLU A 49 -0.41 -10.08 10.59
CA GLU A 49 0.84 -10.76 10.20
C GLU A 49 1.85 -10.82 11.36
N ALA A 50 1.99 -9.74 12.14
CA ALA A 50 2.88 -9.70 13.30
C ALA A 50 2.40 -10.66 14.40
N ALA A 51 1.09 -10.75 14.66
CA ALA A 51 0.50 -11.71 15.58
C ALA A 51 0.69 -13.16 15.10
N LYS A 52 0.53 -13.41 13.78
CA LYS A 52 0.75 -14.73 13.16
C LYS A 52 2.23 -15.15 13.19
N LYS A 53 3.15 -14.19 13.09
CA LYS A 53 4.60 -14.42 13.20
C LYS A 53 5.04 -14.71 14.65
N GLN A 54 4.41 -14.08 15.63
CA GLN A 54 4.66 -14.39 17.06
C GLN A 54 4.09 -15.75 17.49
N ALA A 55 3.00 -16.21 16.88
CA ALA A 55 2.44 -17.54 17.14
C ALA A 55 3.27 -18.70 16.54
N SER A 56 4.12 -18.46 15.54
CA SER A 56 5.01 -19.47 14.95
C SER A 56 6.44 -19.47 15.51
N GLY A 57 6.74 -18.57 16.45
CA GLY A 57 8.08 -18.40 17.06
C GLY A 57 8.19 -18.91 18.49
N LYS A 58 7.37 -19.88 18.91
CA LYS A 58 7.63 -20.68 20.12
C LYS A 58 8.27 -21.99 19.71
N GLU A 59 9.46 -21.89 19.13
CA GLU A 59 10.38 -23.01 19.05
C GLU A 59 10.63 -23.49 20.48
N ILE A 60 10.30 -24.76 20.67
CA ILE A 60 10.41 -25.52 21.91
C ILE A 60 11.86 -25.41 22.40
N PRO A 61 12.13 -25.06 23.67
CA PRO A 61 13.48 -25.17 24.21
C PRO A 61 13.93 -26.62 24.03
N HIS A 62 15.00 -26.78 23.23
CA HIS A 62 15.65 -28.06 22.95
C HIS A 62 16.39 -28.51 24.22
N ASP A 63 15.63 -28.89 25.25
CA ASP A 63 16.10 -29.64 26.39
C ASP A 63 15.93 -31.13 26.05
N LYS A 64 17.05 -31.77 25.68
CA LYS A 64 17.40 -33.18 25.96
C LYS A 64 18.57 -33.63 25.10
N ALA A 65 19.72 -33.86 25.75
CA ALA A 65 20.44 -35.14 25.79
C ALA A 65 21.66 -35.00 26.71
#